data_AF-A0A1H7PGK8-F1
#
_entry.id   AF-A0A1H7PGK8-F1
#
_cell.length_a   1.000
_cell.length_b   1.000
_cell.length_c   1.000
_cell.angle_alpha   90.00
_cell.angle_beta   90.00
_cell.angle_gamma   90.00
#
_symmetry.space_group_name_H-M   'P 1'
#
loop_
_entity.id
_entity.type
_entity.pdbx_description
1 polymer ?
#
loop_
_entity_poly.entity_id
_entity_poly.type
_entity_poly.pdbx_seq_one_letter_code
_entity_poly.pdbx_strand_id
1 'polypeptide(L)'
;MNQNAQAQSAYTLGNVPERMISSAKMIVTPYEGKLIELNVASWLQMPGLAELQISLLVSYQDGSQVREVQVDHGKLNALGKVMLSGIARLPMRKSISNVRVQVRSGIELKKVLVEELFVQPVEMAESAKQAQPQLWAAS
;
A
#
# COMPACT_ATOMS: atom_id res chain seq x y z
N MET A 1 27.63 17.93 6.27
CA MET A 1 26.77 18.55 5.23
C MET A 1 26.63 17.55 4.08
N ASN A 2 25.55 16.76 4.06
CA ASN A 2 25.25 15.86 2.94
C ASN A 2 24.16 16.49 2.07
N GLN A 3 24.59 17.14 1.00
CA GLN A 3 23.76 17.58 -0.11
C GLN A 3 23.60 16.39 -1.06
N ASN A 4 22.53 15.60 -0.91
CA ASN A 4 21.98 14.72 -1.97
C ASN A 4 20.72 13.96 -1.50
N ALA A 5 19.79 14.67 -0.87
CA ALA A 5 18.39 14.27 -0.91
C ALA A 5 17.67 15.33 -1.73
N GLN A 6 17.74 15.24 -3.06
CA GLN A 6 16.71 15.88 -3.88
C GLN A 6 15.39 15.44 -3.25
N ALA A 7 14.65 16.40 -2.68
CA ALA A 7 13.47 16.11 -1.91
C ALA A 7 12.46 15.41 -2.82
N GLN A 8 12.45 14.08 -2.78
CA GLN A 8 11.44 13.27 -3.43
C GLN A 8 10.12 13.67 -2.76
N SER A 9 9.33 14.48 -3.46
CA SER A 9 8.10 15.00 -2.89
C SER A 9 7.07 13.88 -2.87
N ALA A 10 6.54 13.59 -1.68
CA ALA A 10 5.42 12.68 -1.51
C ALA A 10 4.12 13.50 -1.50
N TYR A 11 3.24 13.22 -2.45
CA TYR A 11 1.90 13.79 -2.52
C TYR A 11 0.91 12.83 -1.85
N THR A 12 0.08 13.33 -0.93
CA THR A 12 -0.90 12.49 -0.23
C THR A 12 -2.15 12.31 -1.09
N LEU A 13 -2.47 11.06 -1.42
CA LEU A 13 -3.66 10.69 -2.18
C LEU A 13 -4.89 10.63 -1.28
N GLY A 14 -4.72 10.15 -0.04
CA GLY A 14 -5.79 10.05 0.94
C GLY A 14 -5.34 9.47 2.28
N ASN A 15 -6.15 9.69 3.31
CA ASN A 15 -5.99 9.06 4.61
C ASN A 15 -6.73 7.73 4.63
N VAL A 16 -6.13 6.70 5.23
CA VAL A 16 -6.80 5.41 5.44
C VAL A 16 -7.61 5.49 6.73
N PRO A 17 -8.93 5.22 6.70
CA PRO A 17 -9.75 5.25 7.90
C PRO A 17 -9.28 4.24 8.95
N GLU A 18 -9.28 4.65 10.22
CA GLU A 18 -8.83 3.80 11.33
C GLU A 18 -9.57 2.46 11.39
N ARG A 19 -10.86 2.42 11.05
CA ARG A 19 -11.65 1.18 10.98
C ARG A 19 -11.05 0.12 10.05
N MET A 20 -10.36 0.51 8.99
CA MET A 20 -9.68 -0.43 8.09
C MET A 20 -8.45 -1.02 8.79
N ILE A 21 -7.72 -0.22 9.55
CA ILE A 21 -6.57 -0.69 10.31
C ILE A 21 -7.01 -1.63 11.43
N SER A 22 -8.07 -1.27 12.16
CA SER A 22 -8.60 -2.07 13.28
C SER A 22 -9.23 -3.40 12.83
N SER A 23 -9.76 -3.48 11.61
CA SER A 23 -10.29 -4.73 11.04
C SER A 23 -9.23 -5.59 10.38
N ALA A 24 -8.00 -5.08 10.20
CA ALA A 24 -6.93 -5.85 9.61
C ALA A 24 -6.43 -6.96 10.55
N LYS A 25 -6.29 -8.16 10.01
CA LYS A 25 -5.75 -9.29 10.75
C LYS A 25 -4.27 -9.06 11.03
N MET A 26 -3.89 -9.12 12.31
CA MET A 26 -2.50 -9.10 12.71
C MET A 26 -1.85 -10.47 12.40
N ILE A 27 -0.77 -10.43 11.64
CA ILE A 27 0.06 -11.58 11.26
C ILE A 27 1.35 -11.54 12.08
N VAL A 28 1.75 -12.68 12.65
CA VAL A 28 3.03 -12.84 13.34
C VAL A 28 3.99 -13.55 12.40
N THR A 29 5.12 -12.90 12.11
CA THR A 29 6.18 -13.42 11.25
C THR A 29 7.43 -13.74 12.06
N PRO A 30 8.27 -14.69 11.60
CA PRO A 30 9.47 -15.10 12.35
C PRO A 30 10.52 -13.99 12.52
N TYR A 31 10.60 -13.05 11.58
CA TYR A 31 11.69 -12.05 11.52
C TYR A 31 11.21 -10.59 11.67
N GLU A 32 10.03 -10.25 11.15
CA GLU A 32 9.52 -8.86 11.19
C GLU A 32 8.64 -8.59 12.42
N GLY A 33 8.39 -9.62 13.24
CA GLY A 33 7.47 -9.54 14.36
C GLY A 33 6.03 -9.50 13.87
N LYS A 34 5.25 -8.51 14.33
CA LYS A 34 3.83 -8.37 13.95
C LYS A 34 3.70 -7.47 12.73
N LEU A 35 2.80 -7.80 11.81
CA LEU A 35 2.42 -6.93 10.70
C LEU A 35 0.92 -7.01 10.41
N ILE A 36 0.41 -6.02 9.68
CA ILE A 36 -0.87 -6.12 8.97
C ILE A 36 -0.63 -5.94 7.47
N GLU A 37 -1.54 -6.47 6.67
CA GLU A 37 -1.50 -6.32 5.22
C GLU A 37 -2.74 -5.57 4.73
N LEU A 38 -2.53 -4.61 3.83
CA LEU A 38 -3.58 -3.86 3.16
C LEU A 38 -3.44 -4.05 1.65
N ASN A 39 -4.51 -4.44 0.98
CA ASN A 39 -4.65 -4.23 -0.46
C ASN A 39 -4.78 -2.73 -0.71
N VAL A 40 -3.95 -2.20 -1.59
CA VAL A 40 -3.98 -0.79 -1.99
C VAL A 40 -3.96 -0.73 -3.51
N ALA A 41 -4.89 0.02 -4.11
CA ALA A 41 -4.88 0.33 -5.52
C ALA A 41 -5.27 1.78 -5.75
N SER A 42 -4.67 2.42 -6.74
CA SER A 42 -5.03 3.77 -7.14
C SER A 42 -5.01 3.92 -8.66
N TRP A 43 -6.00 4.65 -9.16
CA TRP A 43 -6.04 5.14 -10.52
C TRP A 43 -5.79 6.64 -10.50
N LEU A 44 -4.68 7.06 -11.11
CA LEU A 44 -4.19 8.42 -11.06
C LEU A 44 -4.12 9.04 -12.45
N GLN A 45 -4.40 10.34 -12.51
CA GLN A 45 -4.14 11.18 -13.67
C GLN A 45 -3.33 12.42 -13.28
N MET A 46 -2.26 12.66 -14.01
CA MET A 46 -1.35 13.80 -13.88
C MET A 46 -1.11 14.41 -15.27
N PRO A 47 -2.04 15.27 -15.74
CA PRO A 47 -1.97 15.83 -17.08
C PRO A 47 -0.66 16.58 -17.33
N GLY A 48 -0.01 16.33 -18.46
CA GLY A 48 1.24 16.99 -18.85
C GLY A 48 2.52 16.37 -18.27
N LEU A 49 2.43 15.28 -17.50
CA LEU A 49 3.58 14.58 -16.92
C LEU A 49 3.80 13.19 -17.54
N ALA A 50 3.62 13.06 -18.86
CA ALA A 50 3.81 11.79 -19.57
C ALA A 50 5.20 11.18 -19.27
N GLU A 51 5.25 9.85 -19.23
CA GLU A 51 6.48 9.07 -19.03
C GLU A 51 7.20 9.29 -17.67
N LEU A 52 6.61 10.05 -16.74
CA LEU A 52 7.15 10.22 -15.39
C LEU A 52 7.03 8.90 -14.59
N GLN A 53 8.13 8.54 -13.95
CA GLN A 53 8.19 7.42 -13.00
C GLN A 53 7.68 7.85 -11.63
N ILE A 54 6.80 7.05 -11.05
CA ILE A 54 6.19 7.31 -9.74
C ILE A 54 6.09 6.01 -8.92
N SER A 55 6.12 6.15 -7.60
CA SER A 55 5.91 5.04 -6.66
C SER A 55 4.67 5.28 -5.83
N LEU A 56 3.87 4.24 -5.63
CA LEU A 56 2.77 4.21 -4.67
C LEU A 56 3.32 3.74 -3.31
N LEU A 57 2.98 4.46 -2.24
CA LEU A 57 3.45 4.15 -0.90
C LEU A 57 2.33 4.26 0.12
N VAL A 58 2.49 3.55 1.23
CA VAL A 58 1.74 3.77 2.46
C VAL A 58 2.68 4.32 3.52
N SER A 59 2.34 5.50 4.06
CA SER A 59 3.01 6.12 5.20
C SER A 59 2.15 5.94 6.45
N TYR A 60 2.74 5.59 7.58
CA TYR A 60 2.02 5.40 8.84
C TYR A 60 2.91 5.69 10.04
N GLN A 61 2.29 5.86 11.20
CA GLN A 61 2.99 5.93 12.48
C GLN A 61 2.92 4.57 13.19
N ASP A 62 4.06 4.10 13.67
CA ASP A 62 4.23 2.96 14.58
C ASP A 62 4.67 3.51 15.94
N GLY A 63 3.69 3.86 16.78
CA GLY A 63 3.92 4.72 17.94
C GLY A 63 4.40 6.11 17.51
N SER A 64 5.63 6.49 17.86
CA SER A 64 6.23 7.77 17.48
C SER A 64 7.06 7.73 16.19
N GLN A 65 7.28 6.54 15.62
CA GLN A 65 8.10 6.39 14.42
C GLN A 65 7.23 6.47 13.17
N VAL A 66 7.58 7.34 12.23
CA VAL A 66 7.00 7.33 10.90
C VAL A 66 7.68 6.24 10.07
N ARG A 67 6.88 5.39 9.44
CA ARG A 67 7.33 4.33 8.53
C ARG A 67 6.67 4.54 7.17
N GLU A 68 7.37 4.10 6.13
CA GLU A 68 6.88 4.12 4.76
C GLU A 68 7.15 2.77 4.12
N VAL A 69 6.17 2.27 3.36
CA VAL A 69 6.25 1.02 2.63
C VAL A 69 5.88 1.31 1.19
N GLN A 70 6.79 1.02 0.26
CA GLN A 70 6.45 1.06 -1.16
C GLN A 70 5.52 -0.11 -1.48
N VAL A 71 4.41 0.19 -2.14
CA VAL A 71 3.41 -0.79 -2.58
C VAL A 71 3.70 -1.22 -4.01
N ASP A 72 3.93 -0.23 -4.88
CA ASP A 72 4.10 -0.44 -6.32
C ASP A 72 4.91 0.70 -6.93
N HIS A 73 5.40 0.50 -8.15
CA HIS A 73 6.13 1.48 -8.94
C HIS A 73 5.75 1.36 -10.41
N GLY A 74 5.54 2.50 -11.06
CA GLY A 74 5.19 2.50 -12.47
C GLY A 74 5.36 3.85 -13.13
N LYS A 75 5.04 3.86 -14.42
CA LYS A 75 5.27 4.99 -15.30
C LYS A 75 3.94 5.51 -15.80
N LEU A 76 3.78 6.84 -15.84
CA LEU A 76 2.63 7.44 -16.51
C LEU A 76 2.68 7.16 -18.01
N ASN A 77 1.54 6.83 -18.61
CA ASN A 77 1.43 6.68 -20.05
C ASN A 77 1.43 8.05 -20.76
N ALA A 78 1.34 8.03 -22.10
CA ALA A 78 1.29 9.24 -22.93
C ALA A 78 0.16 10.23 -22.56
N LEU A 79 -0.92 9.76 -21.93
CA LEU A 79 -2.04 10.59 -21.46
C LEU A 79 -1.87 11.07 -20.01
N GLY A 80 -0.74 10.76 -19.37
CA GLY A 80 -0.48 11.09 -17.98
C GLY A 80 -1.32 10.25 -17.00
N LYS A 81 -1.71 9.03 -17.37
CA LYS A 81 -2.48 8.12 -16.50
C LYS A 81 -1.63 6.93 -16.06
N VAL A 82 -1.92 6.42 -14.86
CA VAL A 82 -1.36 5.16 -14.36
C VAL A 82 -2.35 4.50 -13.40
N MET A 83 -2.32 3.17 -13.36
CA MET A 83 -2.91 2.37 -12.29
C MET A 83 -1.77 1.71 -11.53
N LEU A 84 -1.74 1.87 -10.21
CA LEU A 84 -0.75 1.24 -9.33
C LEU A 84 -1.48 0.42 -8.28
N SER A 85 -0.99 -0.76 -7.97
CA SER A 85 -1.65 -1.64 -6.99
C SER A 85 -0.71 -2.65 -6.36
N GLY A 86 -1.00 -3.06 -5.13
CA GLY A 86 -0.26 -4.12 -4.46
C GLY A 86 -0.70 -4.30 -3.02
N ILE A 87 0.07 -5.14 -2.30
CA ILE A 87 -0.13 -5.38 -0.88
C ILE A 87 0.89 -4.55 -0.10
N ALA A 88 0.39 -3.59 0.68
CA ALA A 88 1.19 -2.88 1.66
C ALA A 88 1.34 -3.76 2.91
N ARG A 89 2.57 -4.18 3.21
CA ARG A 89 2.90 -4.88 4.46
C ARG A 89 3.38 -3.88 5.48
N LEU A 90 2.66 -3.71 6.59
CA LEU A 90 2.97 -2.70 7.60
C LEU A 90 3.47 -3.42 8.87
N PRO A 91 4.79 -3.62 9.02
CA PRO A 91 5.36 -4.08 10.28
C PRO A 91 5.01 -3.12 11.42
N MET A 92 4.66 -3.69 12.57
CA MET A 92 4.30 -2.95 13.76
C MET A 92 5.05 -3.48 14.98
N ARG A 93 5.53 -2.55 15.80
CA ARG A 93 6.06 -2.84 17.14
C ARG A 93 5.13 -2.30 18.23
N LYS A 94 4.39 -1.24 17.91
CA LYS A 94 3.37 -0.57 18.72
C LYS A 94 2.06 -0.47 17.92
N SER A 95 1.17 0.42 18.32
CA SER A 95 -0.07 0.71 17.58
C SER A 95 0.22 1.48 16.29
N ILE A 96 -0.44 1.06 15.20
CA ILE A 96 -0.44 1.79 13.93
C ILE A 96 -1.46 2.94 14.00
N SER A 97 -1.06 4.13 13.56
CA SER A 97 -1.94 5.30 13.41
C SER A 97 -1.53 6.16 12.22
N ASN A 98 -2.34 7.18 11.89
CA ASN A 98 -2.04 8.18 10.86
C ASN A 98 -1.62 7.58 9.50
N VAL A 99 -2.33 6.52 9.10
CA VAL A 99 -2.07 5.80 7.85
C VAL A 99 -2.53 6.63 6.66
N ARG A 100 -1.65 6.82 5.68
CA ARG A 100 -1.86 7.63 4.48
C ARG A 100 -1.35 6.91 3.26
N VAL A 101 -2.12 6.95 2.18
CA VAL A 101 -1.66 6.53 0.86
C VAL A 101 -1.06 7.74 0.16
N GLN A 102 0.14 7.57 -0.38
CA GLN A 102 0.91 8.64 -1.00
C GLN A 102 1.48 8.18 -2.34
N VAL A 103 1.77 9.14 -3.20
CA VAL A 103 2.55 8.93 -4.41
C VAL A 103 3.83 9.74 -4.33
N ARG A 104 4.95 9.16 -4.72
CA ARG A 104 6.26 9.81 -4.76
C ARG A 104 6.74 9.90 -6.19
N SER A 105 7.39 11.01 -6.52
CA SER A 105 8.08 11.17 -7.80
C SER A 105 9.42 11.87 -7.63
N GLY A 106 10.25 11.84 -8.67
CA GLY A 106 11.50 12.60 -8.72
C GLY A 106 11.31 14.11 -8.86
N ILE A 107 10.08 14.59 -9.05
CA ILE A 107 9.73 16.00 -9.17
C ILE A 107 8.65 16.39 -8.15
N GLU A 108 8.35 17.69 -8.06
CA GLU A 108 7.22 18.19 -7.29
C GLU A 108 5.91 17.95 -8.02
N LEU A 109 4.96 17.24 -7.39
CA LEU A 109 3.63 17.01 -7.94
C LEU A 109 2.67 18.10 -7.51
N LYS A 110 2.33 19.02 -8.41
CA LYS A 110 1.40 20.13 -8.13
C LYS A 110 -0.07 19.75 -8.25
N LYS A 111 -0.39 18.82 -9.16
CA LYS A 111 -1.77 18.39 -9.44
C LYS A 111 -1.79 16.90 -9.70
N VAL A 112 -2.42 16.16 -8.79
CA VAL A 112 -2.72 14.74 -8.96
C VAL A 112 -4.23 14.59 -8.89
N LEU A 113 -4.84 14.12 -9.97
CA LEU A 113 -6.24 13.70 -9.95
C LEU A 113 -6.30 12.25 -9.52
N VAL A 114 -7.01 11.98 -8.43
CA VAL A 114 -7.30 10.63 -7.97
C VAL A 114 -8.66 10.25 -8.55
N GLU A 115 -8.66 9.40 -9.58
CA GLU A 115 -9.91 8.90 -10.16
C GLU A 115 -10.53 7.87 -9.20
N GLU A 116 -9.71 6.99 -8.64
CA GLU A 116 -10.12 6.01 -7.64
C GLU A 116 -8.97 5.71 -6.67
N LEU A 117 -9.32 5.55 -5.39
CA LEU A 117 -8.41 5.07 -4.35
C LEU A 117 -9.11 3.96 -3.57
N PHE A 118 -8.54 2.77 -3.65
CA PHE A 118 -9.02 1.58 -2.98
C PHE A 118 -8.04 1.14 -1.90
N VAL A 119 -8.55 0.92 -0.69
CA VAL A 119 -7.79 0.37 0.43
C VAL A 119 -8.67 -0.61 1.20
N GLN A 120 -8.21 -1.85 1.34
CA GLN A 120 -8.92 -2.87 2.10
C GLN A 120 -7.92 -3.73 2.87
N PRO A 121 -8.21 -4.14 4.10
CA PRO A 121 -7.44 -5.18 4.76
C PRO A 121 -7.38 -6.46 3.94
N VAL A 122 -6.21 -7.11 3.92
CA VAL A 122 -6.12 -8.44 3.31
C VAL A 122 -6.86 -9.42 4.20
N GLU A 123 -7.94 -9.97 3.68
CA GLU A 123 -8.55 -11.18 4.23
C GLU A 123 -7.67 -12.36 3.84
N MET A 124 -7.11 -13.07 4.83
CA MET A 124 -6.57 -14.39 4.52
C MET A 124 -7.75 -15.25 4.10
N ALA A 125 -7.77 -15.70 2.84
CA ALA A 125 -8.53 -16.89 2.50
C ALA A 125 -8.14 -17.95 3.54
N GLU A 126 -9.12 -18.42 4.32
CA GLU A 126 -8.92 -19.61 5.12
C GLU A 126 -8.35 -20.63 4.15
N SER A 127 -7.10 -21.03 4.38
CA SER A 127 -6.45 -22.01 3.52
C SER A 127 -7.44 -23.13 3.33
N ALA A 128 -7.64 -23.55 2.08
CA ALA A 128 -8.41 -24.73 1.71
C ALA A 128 -7.93 -25.95 2.51
N LYS A 129 -8.39 -26.07 3.75
CA LYS A 129 -8.04 -27.09 4.71
C LYS A 129 -9.36 -27.77 5.04
N GLN A 130 -9.52 -28.93 4.41
CA GLN A 130 -10.60 -29.90 4.53
C GLN A 130 -11.83 -29.69 3.63
N ALA A 131 -11.59 -29.63 2.31
CA ALA A 131 -12.37 -30.47 1.41
C ALA A 131 -11.54 -31.73 1.11
N GLN A 132 -11.44 -32.64 2.08
CA GLN A 132 -11.21 -34.05 1.77
C GLN A 132 -12.59 -34.62 1.47
N PRO A 133 -12.91 -34.98 0.21
CA PRO A 133 -14.03 -35.87 -0.01
C PRO A 133 -13.64 -37.21 0.63
N GLN A 134 -14.31 -37.58 1.72
CA GLN A 134 -14.39 -38.97 2.13
C GLN A 134 -15.16 -39.71 1.04
N LEU A 135 -14.44 -40.21 0.04
CA LEU A 135 -14.99 -41.07 -1.00
C LEU A 135 -13.99 -42.18 -1.28
N TRP A 136 -14.11 -43.29 -0.54
CA TRP A 136 -14.59 -44.53 -1.15
C TRP A 136 -14.90 -45.55 -0.04
N ALA A 137 -16.16 -45.95 0.01
CA ALA A 137 -16.57 -47.20 0.63
C ALA A 137 -16.22 -48.36 -0.30
N ALA A 138 -16.13 -49.55 0.30
CA ALA A 138 -16.32 -50.87 -0.27
C ALA A 138 -15.24 -51.42 -1.23
N SER A 139 -14.53 -52.44 -0.76
CA SER A 139 -14.34 -53.72 -1.46
C SER A 139 -14.28 -54.83 -0.42
#